data_AF-A0A2G3J7A8-F1
#
_entry.id   AF-A0A2G3J7A8-F1
#
_cell.length_a   1.000
_cell.length_b   1.000
_cell.length_c   1.000
_cell.angle_alpha   90.00
_cell.angle_beta   90.00
_cell.angle_gamma   90.00
#
_symmetry.space_group_name_H-M   'P 1'
#
loop_
_entity.id
_entity.type
_entity.pdbx_description
1 polymer ?
#
loop_
_entity_poly.entity_id
_entity_poly.type
_entity_poly.pdbx_seq_one_letter_code
_entity_poly.pdbx_strand_id
1 'polypeptide(L)'
;MITALLSNSVFAAPFCPWPVPGSETKRFINLTVVQTIEITDEELRIAFGGGNLGSGHEIKLPIKNRADGLKTLQEMSDTARRCDQPSPHNKT
;
A
#
# COMPACT_ATOMS: atom_id res chain seq x y z
N MET A 1 1.92 35.71 27.44
CA MET A 1 1.32 34.67 26.58
C MET A 1 2.41 33.71 26.19
N ILE A 2 2.31 32.43 26.58
CA ILE A 2 3.30 31.40 26.21
C ILE A 2 2.71 30.63 25.03
N THR A 3 3.29 30.83 23.85
CA THR A 3 2.92 30.07 22.65
C THR A 3 3.58 28.70 22.74
N ALA A 4 2.81 27.67 23.09
CA ALA A 4 3.27 26.30 23.03
C ALA A 4 3.36 25.87 21.56
N LEU A 5 4.59 25.68 21.06
CA LEU A 5 4.84 25.01 19.78
C LEU A 5 4.54 23.53 19.98
N LEU A 6 3.38 23.07 19.50
CA LEU A 6 3.09 21.64 19.37
C LEU A 6 3.98 21.08 18.25
N SER A 7 5.12 20.50 18.63
CA SER A 7 5.93 19.68 17.75
C SER A 7 5.13 18.44 17.36
N ASN A 8 4.44 18.49 16.22
CA ASN A 8 3.86 17.30 15.62
C ASN A 8 5.00 16.42 15.12
N SER A 9 5.30 15.35 15.85
CA SER A 9 6.18 14.29 15.36
C SER A 9 5.59 13.76 14.04
N VAL A 10 6.25 14.05 12.92
CA VAL A 10 5.94 13.42 11.64
C VAL A 10 6.38 11.97 11.76
N PHE A 11 5.47 11.09 12.14
CA PHE A 11 5.70 9.65 12.05
C PHE A 11 5.67 9.28 10.57
N ALA A 12 6.82 8.86 10.04
CA ALA A 12 6.85 8.21 8.73
C ALA A 12 5.92 6.99 8.78
N ALA A 13 5.07 6.84 7.78
CA ALA A 13 4.20 5.67 7.68
C ALA A 13 5.07 4.39 7.70
N PRO A 14 4.71 3.38 8.51
CA PRO A 14 5.51 2.17 8.64
C PRO A 14 5.63 1.45 7.30
N PHE A 15 6.78 0.81 7.06
CA PHE A 15 6.97 -0.02 5.86
C PHE A 15 5.91 -1.11 5.82
N CYS A 16 5.10 -1.12 4.75
CA CYS A 16 3.92 -1.98 4.62
C CYS A 16 4.03 -2.88 3.38
N PRO A 17 4.81 -3.97 3.44
CA PRO A 17 5.00 -4.86 2.30
C PRO A 17 3.73 -5.67 2.03
N TRP A 18 3.25 -5.61 0.80
CA TRP A 18 2.19 -6.46 0.29
C TRP A 18 2.73 -7.38 -0.80
N PRO A 19 2.51 -8.71 -0.69
CA PRO A 19 2.99 -9.67 -1.68
C PRO A 19 2.19 -9.54 -2.97
N VAL A 20 2.89 -9.43 -4.11
CA VAL A 20 2.25 -9.35 -5.43
C VAL A 20 1.80 -10.75 -5.86
N PRO A 21 0.49 -11.01 -6.03
CA PRO A 21 -0.02 -12.31 -6.43
C PRO A 21 0.50 -12.73 -7.80
N GLY A 22 0.79 -14.02 -7.97
CA GLY A 22 1.21 -14.58 -9.25
C GLY A 22 2.59 -14.14 -9.73
N SER A 23 3.37 -13.44 -8.90
CA SER A 23 4.74 -13.10 -9.25
C SER A 23 5.64 -14.35 -9.20
N GLU A 24 6.40 -14.60 -10.28
CA GLU A 24 7.37 -15.70 -10.35
C GLU A 24 8.53 -15.53 -9.35
N THR A 25 8.81 -14.30 -8.98
CA THR A 25 9.71 -13.94 -7.88
C THR A 25 8.88 -13.55 -6.66
N LYS A 26 9.41 -13.66 -5.45
CA LYS A 26 8.72 -13.16 -4.24
C LYS A 26 8.72 -11.64 -4.22
N ARG A 27 7.97 -11.02 -5.14
CA ARG A 27 7.88 -9.57 -5.31
C ARG A 27 6.89 -9.00 -4.31
N PHE A 28 7.29 -7.91 -3.69
CA PHE A 28 6.46 -7.13 -2.78
C PHE A 28 6.39 -5.69 -3.28
N ILE A 29 5.27 -5.02 -3.01
CA ILE A 29 5.16 -3.57 -3.10
C ILE A 29 4.92 -2.99 -1.72
N ASN A 30 5.45 -1.80 -1.48
CA ASN A 30 5.15 -1.07 -0.26
C ASN A 30 3.84 -0.30 -0.47
N LEU A 31 2.80 -0.63 0.29
CA LEU A 31 1.47 -0.01 0.14
C LEU A 31 1.47 1.48 0.49
N THR A 32 2.44 1.96 1.29
CA THR A 32 2.50 3.39 1.66
C THR A 32 2.88 4.32 0.52
N VAL A 33 3.35 3.77 -0.61
CA VAL A 33 3.72 4.54 -1.82
C VAL A 33 2.85 4.21 -3.03
N VAL A 34 1.76 3.46 -2.84
CA VAL A 34 0.74 3.23 -3.89
C VAL A 34 -0.06 4.51 -4.09
N GLN A 35 -0.26 4.87 -5.35
CA GLN A 35 -0.87 6.15 -5.75
C GLN A 35 -2.20 5.96 -6.44
N THR A 36 -2.29 4.99 -7.35
CA THR A 36 -3.54 4.66 -8.05
C THR A 36 -3.71 3.16 -8.15
N ILE A 37 -4.98 2.74 -8.10
CA ILE A 37 -5.41 1.38 -8.35
C ILE A 37 -6.57 1.47 -9.34
N GLU A 38 -6.40 0.86 -10.52
CA GLU A 38 -7.43 0.77 -11.55
C GLU A 38 -7.87 -0.69 -11.69
N ILE A 39 -9.18 -0.92 -11.70
CA ILE A 39 -9.79 -2.24 -11.92
C ILE A 39 -10.61 -2.18 -13.20
N THR A 40 -10.24 -2.99 -14.18
CA THR A 40 -11.03 -3.23 -15.39
C THR A 40 -11.75 -4.58 -15.27
N ASP A 41 -12.33 -5.08 -16.37
CA ASP A 41 -12.95 -6.42 -16.37
C ASP A 41 -11.93 -7.56 -16.42
N GLU A 42 -10.69 -7.28 -16.84
CA GLU A 42 -9.64 -8.27 -17.10
C GLU A 42 -8.30 -7.98 -16.41
N GLU A 43 -8.11 -6.75 -15.91
CA GLU A 43 -6.84 -6.31 -15.33
C GLU A 43 -7.02 -5.48 -14.06
N LEU A 44 -6.11 -5.66 -13.11
CA LEU A 44 -5.87 -4.79 -11.97
C LEU A 44 -4.50 -4.11 -12.15
N ARG A 45 -4.50 -2.78 -12.25
CA ARG A 45 -3.29 -1.96 -12.39
C ARG A 45 -3.01 -1.22 -11.10
N ILE A 46 -1.77 -1.29 -10.62
CA ILE A 46 -1.32 -0.66 -9.39
C ILE A 46 -0.11 0.22 -9.71
N ALA A 47 -0.27 1.54 -9.60
CA ALA A 47 0.83 2.49 -9.77
C ALA A 47 1.38 2.94 -8.42
N PHE A 48 2.71 2.99 -8.30
CA PHE A 48 3.40 3.33 -7.06
C PHE A 48 4.75 4.02 -7.31
N GLY A 49 5.24 4.76 -6.31
CA GLY A 49 6.58 5.36 -6.34
C GLY A 49 6.77 6.51 -7.36
N GLY A 50 5.69 7.06 -7.93
CA GLY A 50 5.75 8.27 -8.76
C GLY A 50 5.74 9.57 -7.93
N GLY A 51 5.93 10.74 -8.55
CA GLY A 51 5.90 12.05 -7.86
C GLY A 51 7.27 12.49 -7.33
N ASN A 52 7.34 13.13 -6.15
CA ASN A 52 8.62 13.60 -5.55
C ASN A 52 9.59 12.45 -5.16
N LEU A 53 9.20 11.19 -5.37
CA LEU A 53 9.93 9.99 -4.99
C LEU A 53 10.53 9.21 -6.18
N GLY A 54 10.31 9.64 -7.45
CA GLY A 54 11.00 9.05 -8.60
C GLY A 54 10.14 8.76 -9.84
N SER A 55 10.63 7.84 -10.67
CA SER A 55 10.19 7.56 -12.05
C SER A 55 8.82 6.89 -12.20
N GLY A 56 8.14 6.53 -11.11
CA GLY A 56 6.87 5.81 -11.15
C GLY A 56 7.03 4.37 -11.63
N HIS A 57 6.33 3.45 -10.98
CA HIS A 57 6.27 2.05 -11.33
C HIS A 57 4.82 1.59 -11.43
N GLU A 58 4.58 0.60 -12.29
CA GLU A 58 3.27 -0.02 -12.46
C GLU A 58 3.40 -1.54 -12.37
N ILE A 59 2.41 -2.17 -11.74
CA ILE A 59 2.17 -3.61 -11.81
C ILE A 59 0.81 -3.82 -12.47
N LYS A 60 0.76 -4.83 -13.34
CA LYS A 60 -0.45 -5.29 -14.01
C LYS A 60 -0.72 -6.73 -13.60
N LEU A 61 -1.89 -6.97 -13.03
CA LEU A 61 -2.33 -8.29 -12.57
C LEU A 61 -3.53 -8.72 -13.41
N PRO A 62 -3.46 -9.86 -14.12
CA PRO A 62 -4.62 -10.40 -14.80
C PRO A 62 -5.67 -10.84 -13.75
N ILE A 63 -6.92 -10.46 -13.96
CA ILE A 63 -8.06 -10.86 -13.13
C ILE A 63 -9.12 -11.52 -14.04
N LYS A 64 -9.90 -12.45 -13.49
CA LYS A 64 -10.93 -13.15 -14.29
C LYS A 64 -12.16 -12.30 -14.55
N ASN A 65 -12.43 -11.38 -13.63
CA ASN A 65 -13.56 -10.47 -13.64
C ASN A 65 -13.29 -9.35 -12.63
N ARG A 66 -14.10 -8.29 -12.71
CA ARG A 66 -14.05 -7.14 -11.81
C ARG A 66 -14.20 -7.50 -10.32
N ALA A 67 -14.96 -8.54 -9.98
CA ALA A 67 -15.17 -8.93 -8.58
C ALA A 67 -13.88 -9.48 -7.94
N ASP A 68 -13.07 -10.23 -8.69
CA ASP A 68 -11.74 -10.69 -8.26
C ASP A 68 -10.79 -9.49 -8.01
N GLY A 69 -10.86 -8.47 -8.86
CA GLY A 69 -10.12 -7.22 -8.67
C GLY A 69 -10.53 -6.49 -7.38
N LEU A 70 -11.83 -6.37 -7.12
CA LEU A 70 -12.37 -5.76 -5.90
C LEU A 70 -11.98 -6.53 -4.63
N LYS A 71 -11.97 -7.87 -4.69
CA LYS A 71 -11.48 -8.70 -3.59
C LYS A 71 -10.01 -8.43 -3.28
N THR A 72 -9.18 -8.33 -4.32
CA THR A 72 -7.74 -8.01 -4.16
C THR A 72 -7.54 -6.62 -3.54
N LEU A 73 -8.32 -5.62 -3.98
CA LEU A 73 -8.30 -4.27 -3.38
C LEU A 73 -8.71 -4.29 -1.90
N GLN A 74 -9.69 -5.11 -1.53
CA GLN A 74 -10.08 -5.29 -0.13
C GLN A 74 -8.94 -5.90 0.69
N GLU A 75 -8.26 -6.92 0.18
CA GLU A 75 -7.12 -7.55 0.85
C GLU A 75 -5.93 -6.59 1.03
N MET A 76 -5.64 -5.75 0.04
CA MET A 76 -4.66 -4.66 0.14
C MET A 76 -5.06 -3.66 1.24
N SER A 77 -6.32 -3.25 1.26
CA SER A 77 -6.86 -2.30 2.24
C SER A 77 -6.79 -2.85 3.67
N ASP A 78 -7.17 -4.11 3.86
CA ASP A 78 -7.08 -4.79 5.15
C ASP A 78 -5.63 -4.93 5.62
N THR A 79 -4.69 -5.15 4.69
CA THR A 79 -3.25 -5.20 4.98
C THR A 79 -2.73 -3.84 5.41
N ALA A 80 -3.03 -2.79 4.67
CA ALA A 80 -2.64 -1.42 5.02
C ALA A 80 -3.14 -1.03 6.42
N ARG A 81 -4.40 -1.36 6.75
CA ARG A 81 -4.97 -1.10 8.08
C ARG A 81 -4.19 -1.78 9.21
N ARG A 82 -3.62 -2.96 8.97
CA ARG A 82 -2.80 -3.68 9.97
C ARG A 82 -1.39 -3.10 10.09
N CYS A 83 -0.84 -2.53 9.02
CA CYS A 83 0.50 -1.92 9.05
C CYS A 83 0.58 -0.72 10.01
N ASP A 84 -0.51 0.02 10.18
CA ASP A 84 -0.58 1.15 11.09
C ASP A 84 -0.91 0.75 12.54
N GLN A 85 -1.19 -0.53 12.81
CA GLN A 85 -1.47 -0.98 14.17
C GLN A 85 -0.17 -1.26 14.94
N PRO A 86 -0.06 -0.79 16.20
CA PRO A 86 1.04 -1.19 17.06
C PRO A 86 1.04 -2.72 17.18
N SER A 87 2.16 -3.36 16.82
CA SER A 87 2.30 -4.80 17.03
C SER A 87 2.04 -5.11 18.51
N PRO A 88 1.19 -6.11 18.84
CA PRO A 88 0.92 -6.48 20.23
C PRO A 88 2.18 -6.98 20.96
N HIS A 89 3.29 -7.20 20.24
CA HIS A 89 4.59 -7.52 20.83
C HIS A 89 5.40 -6.32 21.33
N ASN A 90 4.97 -5.07 21.11
CA ASN A 90 5.66 -3.90 21.66
C ASN A 90 5.11 -3.51 23.04
N LYS A 91 5.12 -4.47 23.98
CA LYS A 91 5.06 -4.23 25.42
C LYS A 91 6.34 -4.77 26.04
N THR A 92 7.45 -4.06 25.94
CA THR A 92 8.52 -4.12 26.95
C THR A 92 9.37 -2.86 26.88
#